data_AF-A0A3S4HFX1-F1
#
_entry.id   AF-A0A3S4HFX1-F1
#
_cell.length_a   1.000
_cell.length_b   1.000
_cell.length_c   1.000
_cell.angle_alpha   90.00
_cell.angle_beta   90.00
_cell.angle_gamma   90.00
#
_symmetry.space_group_name_H-M   'P 1'
#
loop_
_entity.id
_entity.type
_entity.pdbx_description
1 polymer ?
#
loop_
_entity_poly.entity_id
_entity_poly.type
_entity_poly.pdbx_seq_one_letter_code
_entity_poly.pdbx_strand_id
1 'polypeptide(L)'
;MLILISPAKTLDYQSPLATTRYTQPELLDHSQQLIQQARQLSAPQISRLMGISDKLADLNATRFHDWQPHFTPDNARQAILAFKGDVYTGLQAETFNDADFDFAQQHLRMLSGLYGVLRPLDLMQPYRLEMGIRLENPRGKDLYQFWGDIITDKLNEALEAQGRSGGGESGLRGIF
;
A
#
# COMPACT_ATOMS: atom_id res chain seq x y z
N MET A 1 8.13 -7.72 16.61
CA MET A 1 7.82 -6.27 16.53
C MET A 1 7.42 -5.92 15.12
N LEU A 2 6.33 -5.18 14.93
CA LEU A 2 5.85 -4.74 13.62
C LEU A 2 5.71 -3.21 13.59
N ILE A 3 6.33 -2.57 12.62
CA ILE A 3 6.33 -1.13 12.38
C ILE A 3 5.28 -0.84 11.32
N LEU A 4 4.40 0.13 11.59
CA LEU A 4 3.39 0.59 10.64
C LEU A 4 3.73 2.00 10.19
N ILE A 5 3.73 2.24 8.89
CA ILE A 5 3.89 3.59 8.32
C ILE A 5 2.76 3.90 7.34
N SER A 6 2.47 5.19 7.20
CA SER A 6 1.52 5.70 6.22
C SER A 6 2.07 5.57 4.79
N PRO A 7 1.19 5.42 3.78
CA PRO A 7 1.61 5.51 2.39
C PRO A 7 1.98 6.97 2.03
N ALA A 8 2.66 7.16 0.91
CA ALA A 8 2.87 8.48 0.34
C ALA A 8 1.96 8.75 -0.87
N LYS A 9 1.70 10.03 -1.14
CA LYS A 9 0.89 10.46 -2.31
C LYS A 9 1.71 10.49 -3.60
N THR A 10 2.99 10.78 -3.49
CA THR A 10 3.93 10.80 -4.62
C THR A 10 4.49 9.40 -4.82
N LEU A 11 4.53 8.97 -6.08
CA LEU A 11 5.05 7.67 -6.46
C LEU A 11 6.15 7.83 -7.50
N ASP A 12 7.18 7.00 -7.41
CA ASP A 12 8.32 6.96 -8.31
C ASP A 12 8.43 5.58 -8.94
N TYR A 13 8.27 5.52 -10.26
CA TYR A 13 8.41 4.31 -11.06
C TYR A 13 9.61 4.36 -12.01
N GLN A 14 10.45 5.40 -11.92
CA GLN A 14 11.51 5.69 -12.88
C GLN A 14 12.91 5.50 -12.30
N SER A 15 13.12 5.79 -11.01
CA SER A 15 14.44 5.65 -10.40
C SER A 15 14.96 4.22 -10.45
N PRO A 16 16.30 4.02 -10.46
CA PRO A 16 16.91 2.70 -10.35
C PRO A 16 16.37 1.91 -9.15
N LEU A 17 16.25 0.60 -9.32
CA LEU A 17 15.81 -0.30 -8.25
C LEU A 17 17.01 -0.69 -7.39
N ALA A 18 16.92 -0.48 -6.08
CA ALA A 18 17.91 -0.96 -5.12
C ALA A 18 17.86 -2.49 -4.93
N THR A 19 16.73 -3.13 -5.29
CA THR A 19 16.60 -4.58 -5.38
C THR A 19 15.60 -4.97 -6.46
N THR A 20 15.81 -6.13 -7.08
CA THR A 20 14.86 -6.75 -8.03
C THR A 20 13.98 -7.80 -7.36
N ARG A 21 14.23 -8.14 -6.08
CA ARG A 21 13.40 -9.06 -5.31
C ARG A 21 12.05 -8.43 -5.03
N TYR A 22 10.98 -9.20 -5.20
CA TYR A 22 9.62 -8.72 -4.99
C TYR A 22 8.72 -9.82 -4.45
N THR A 23 7.59 -9.41 -3.90
CA THR A 23 6.45 -10.25 -3.52
C THR A 23 5.17 -9.68 -4.13
N GLN A 24 4.05 -10.39 -3.97
CA GLN A 24 2.74 -9.93 -4.42
C GLN A 24 1.89 -9.49 -3.23
N PRO A 25 1.08 -8.43 -3.33
CA PRO A 25 0.14 -8.07 -2.28
C PRO A 25 -0.85 -9.19 -1.99
N GLU A 26 -1.17 -9.40 -0.72
CA GLU A 26 -2.00 -10.53 -0.28
C GLU A 26 -3.51 -10.23 -0.32
N LEU A 27 -3.90 -8.97 -0.53
CA LEU A 27 -5.29 -8.51 -0.49
C LEU A 27 -5.81 -8.02 -1.85
N LEU A 28 -5.26 -8.52 -2.97
CA LEU A 28 -5.62 -8.05 -4.32
C LEU A 28 -7.10 -8.27 -4.69
N ASP A 29 -7.74 -9.31 -4.17
CA ASP A 29 -9.17 -9.55 -4.38
C ASP A 29 -10.04 -8.43 -3.79
N HIS A 30 -9.60 -7.84 -2.68
CA HIS A 30 -10.23 -6.67 -2.08
C HIS A 30 -9.90 -5.41 -2.88
N SER A 31 -8.64 -5.23 -3.28
CA SER A 31 -8.24 -4.13 -4.15
C SER A 31 -9.05 -4.08 -5.44
N GLN A 32 -9.30 -5.23 -6.06
CA GLN A 32 -10.08 -5.33 -7.29
C GLN A 32 -11.53 -4.85 -7.09
N GLN A 33 -12.15 -5.13 -5.95
CA GLN A 33 -13.49 -4.62 -5.62
C GLN A 33 -13.50 -3.09 -5.54
N LEU A 34 -12.49 -2.48 -4.92
CA LEU A 34 -12.35 -1.03 -4.86
C LEU A 34 -12.11 -0.42 -6.24
N ILE A 35 -11.27 -1.04 -7.07
CA ILE A 35 -11.02 -0.59 -8.46
C ILE A 35 -12.29 -0.65 -9.29
N GLN A 36 -13.12 -1.69 -9.13
CA GLN A 36 -14.40 -1.79 -9.83
C GLN A 36 -15.35 -0.64 -9.48
N GLN A 37 -15.35 -0.16 -8.24
CA GLN A 37 -16.13 1.04 -7.87
C GLN A 37 -15.48 2.32 -8.40
N ALA A 38 -14.16 2.47 -8.24
CA ALA A 38 -13.44 3.66 -8.69
C ALA A 38 -13.54 3.88 -10.21
N ARG A 39 -13.58 2.81 -11.01
CA ARG A 39 -13.77 2.86 -12.48
C ARG A 39 -15.11 3.42 -12.92
N GLN A 40 -16.13 3.42 -12.06
CA GLN A 40 -17.46 3.97 -12.38
C GLN A 40 -17.48 5.50 -12.25
N LEU A 41 -16.47 6.08 -11.60
CA LEU A 41 -16.39 7.51 -11.38
C LEU A 41 -15.78 8.21 -12.60
N SER A 42 -16.46 9.25 -13.08
CA SER A 42 -15.87 10.22 -14.01
C SER A 42 -14.77 11.05 -13.33
N ALA A 43 -13.86 11.62 -14.13
CA ALA A 43 -12.81 12.49 -13.59
C ALA A 43 -13.36 13.68 -12.74
N PRO A 44 -14.46 14.36 -13.11
CA PRO A 44 -15.05 15.38 -12.23
C PRO A 44 -15.54 14.83 -10.88
N GLN A 45 -16.08 13.60 -10.85
CA GLN A 45 -16.47 12.94 -9.61
C GLN A 45 -15.24 12.58 -8.76
N ILE A 46 -14.17 12.08 -9.38
CA ILE A 46 -12.89 11.80 -8.71
C ILE A 46 -12.29 13.08 -8.12
N SER A 47 -12.26 14.17 -8.90
CA SER A 47 -11.78 15.50 -8.49
C SER A 47 -12.47 15.95 -7.20
N ARG A 48 -13.81 15.92 -7.18
CA ARG A 48 -14.64 16.29 -6.01
C ARG A 48 -14.46 15.33 -4.83
N LEU A 49 -14.48 14.02 -5.10
CA LEU A 49 -14.40 12.98 -4.07
C LEU A 49 -13.05 13.02 -3.32
N MET A 50 -11.96 13.25 -4.04
CA MET A 50 -10.60 13.19 -3.51
C MET A 50 -10.03 14.57 -3.15
N GLY A 51 -10.73 15.67 -3.47
CA GLY A 51 -10.28 17.03 -3.24
C GLY A 51 -8.98 17.35 -4.00
N ILE A 52 -8.89 16.94 -5.26
CA ILE A 52 -7.70 17.11 -6.12
C ILE A 52 -8.01 17.96 -7.35
N SER A 53 -6.97 18.44 -8.04
CA SER A 53 -7.14 19.16 -9.31
C SER A 53 -7.63 18.26 -10.43
N ASP A 54 -8.26 18.83 -11.45
CA ASP A 54 -8.78 18.08 -12.60
C ASP A 54 -7.69 17.27 -13.31
N LYS A 55 -6.50 17.86 -13.50
CA LYS A 55 -5.34 17.14 -14.06
C LYS A 55 -4.98 15.88 -13.26
N LEU A 56 -5.03 15.95 -11.92
CA LEU A 56 -4.78 14.80 -11.07
C LEU A 56 -5.95 13.82 -11.08
N ALA A 57 -7.17 14.30 -11.23
CA ALA A 57 -8.35 13.45 -11.36
C ALA A 57 -8.33 12.64 -12.65
N ASP A 58 -8.01 13.26 -13.79
CA ASP A 58 -7.84 12.59 -15.08
C ASP A 58 -6.76 11.50 -14.99
N LEU A 59 -5.60 11.83 -14.41
CA LEU A 59 -4.52 10.87 -14.20
C LEU A 59 -4.97 9.67 -13.36
N ASN A 60 -5.74 9.90 -12.28
CA ASN A 60 -6.19 8.80 -11.43
C ASN A 60 -7.34 8.01 -12.06
N ALA A 61 -8.20 8.63 -12.86
CA ALA A 61 -9.20 7.93 -13.67
C ALA A 61 -8.51 6.93 -14.61
N THR A 62 -7.47 7.36 -15.33
CA THR A 62 -6.64 6.49 -16.17
C THR A 62 -5.99 5.39 -15.36
N ARG A 63 -5.36 5.71 -14.21
CA ARG A 63 -4.75 4.68 -13.34
C ARG A 63 -5.75 3.63 -12.88
N PHE A 64 -6.97 4.01 -12.48
CA PHE A 64 -8.01 3.05 -12.11
C PHE A 64 -8.46 2.21 -13.30
N HIS A 65 -8.53 2.80 -14.50
CA HIS A 65 -8.87 2.07 -15.71
C HIS A 65 -7.79 1.07 -16.11
N ASP A 66 -6.51 1.46 -16.05
CA ASP A 66 -5.38 0.63 -16.45
C ASP A 66 -5.02 -0.45 -15.43
N TRP A 67 -5.47 -0.29 -14.18
CA TRP A 67 -5.13 -1.23 -13.10
C TRP A 67 -5.57 -2.65 -13.39
N GLN A 68 -4.71 -3.63 -13.12
CA GLN A 68 -5.04 -5.05 -13.30
C GLN A 68 -4.27 -5.92 -12.30
N PRO A 69 -4.80 -7.05 -11.82
CA PRO A 69 -4.25 -7.78 -10.67
C PRO A 69 -2.98 -8.60 -10.94
N HIS A 70 -2.56 -8.78 -12.19
CA HIS A 70 -1.35 -9.49 -12.58
C HIS A 70 -0.12 -8.55 -12.58
N PHE A 71 0.43 -8.30 -11.40
CA PHE A 71 1.57 -7.40 -11.26
C PHE A 71 2.88 -8.03 -11.69
N THR A 72 3.64 -7.30 -12.50
CA THR A 72 4.99 -7.65 -12.93
C THR A 72 5.91 -6.43 -12.75
N PRO A 73 7.24 -6.60 -12.73
CA PRO A 73 8.17 -5.47 -12.72
C PRO A 73 8.00 -4.47 -13.87
N ASP A 74 7.37 -4.89 -14.98
CA ASP A 74 7.09 -4.00 -16.13
C ASP A 74 5.95 -3.02 -15.87
N ASN A 75 5.03 -3.36 -14.97
CA ASN A 75 3.83 -2.56 -14.69
C ASN A 75 3.71 -2.11 -13.23
N ALA A 76 4.55 -2.62 -12.33
CA ALA A 76 4.46 -2.39 -10.90
C ALA A 76 5.87 -2.26 -10.28
N ARG A 77 5.92 -1.73 -9.07
CA ARG A 77 7.17 -1.55 -8.31
C ARG A 77 6.94 -1.90 -6.85
N GLN A 78 7.97 -2.42 -6.17
CA GLN A 78 7.93 -2.69 -4.74
C GLN A 78 7.51 -1.44 -3.96
N ALA A 79 6.56 -1.58 -3.05
CA ALA A 79 5.92 -0.45 -2.39
C ALA A 79 6.93 0.44 -1.63
N ILE A 80 7.95 -0.14 -0.99
CA ILE A 80 9.00 0.63 -0.29
C ILE A 80 9.86 1.49 -1.24
N LEU A 81 9.97 1.08 -2.51
CA LEU A 81 10.73 1.81 -3.54
C LEU A 81 9.83 2.72 -4.39
N ALA A 82 8.53 2.47 -4.40
CA ALA A 82 7.56 3.26 -5.16
C ALA A 82 7.11 4.51 -4.41
N PHE A 83 6.86 4.43 -3.09
CA PHE A 83 6.42 5.58 -2.31
C PHE A 83 7.55 6.61 -2.12
N LYS A 84 7.22 7.90 -2.33
CA LYS A 84 8.12 9.03 -2.09
C LYS A 84 7.45 10.12 -1.25
N GLY A 85 8.13 10.58 -0.22
CA GLY A 85 7.68 11.60 0.73
C GLY A 85 8.53 11.57 2.00
N ASP A 86 8.32 12.48 2.93
CA ASP A 86 9.26 12.73 4.06
C ASP A 86 9.63 11.46 4.86
N VAL A 87 8.64 10.60 5.16
CA VAL A 87 8.87 9.31 5.84
C VAL A 87 9.82 8.42 5.03
N TYR A 88 9.63 8.35 3.72
CA TYR A 88 10.41 7.50 2.81
C TYR A 88 11.78 8.11 2.51
N THR A 89 11.89 9.43 2.49
CA THR A 89 13.17 10.16 2.43
C THR A 89 14.00 9.92 3.69
N GLY A 90 13.36 9.79 4.85
CA GLY A 90 14.03 9.40 6.10
C GLY A 90 14.41 7.92 6.15
N LEU A 91 13.60 7.05 5.54
CA LEU A 91 13.85 5.60 5.47
C LEU A 91 15.02 5.24 4.55
N GLN A 92 15.22 6.00 3.47
CA GLN A 92 16.34 5.84 2.52
C GLN A 92 16.50 4.40 2.00
N ALA A 93 15.39 3.77 1.64
CA ALA A 93 15.37 2.37 1.19
C ALA A 93 16.22 2.12 -0.08
N GLU A 94 16.57 3.16 -0.83
CA GLU A 94 17.52 3.07 -1.94
C GLU A 94 18.95 2.69 -1.52
N THR A 95 19.29 2.82 -0.23
CA THR A 95 20.61 2.48 0.33
C THR A 95 20.65 1.13 1.02
N PHE A 96 19.51 0.44 1.11
CA PHE A 96 19.40 -0.86 1.78
C PHE A 96 20.19 -1.94 1.07
N ASN A 97 20.84 -2.81 1.85
CA ASN A 97 21.33 -4.09 1.37
C ASN A 97 20.24 -5.17 1.48
N ASP A 98 20.55 -6.40 1.05
CA ASP A 98 19.59 -7.50 1.07
C ASP A 98 19.07 -7.87 2.48
N ALA A 99 19.93 -7.80 3.50
CA ALA A 99 19.54 -8.08 4.88
C ALA A 99 18.62 -6.98 5.44
N ASP A 100 18.84 -5.72 5.05
CA ASP A 100 17.95 -4.61 5.41
C ASP A 100 16.56 -4.80 4.77
N PHE A 101 16.51 -5.23 3.50
CA PHE A 101 15.25 -5.57 2.85
C PHE A 101 14.55 -6.76 3.49
N ASP A 102 15.28 -7.80 3.90
CA ASP A 102 14.70 -8.96 4.58
C ASP A 102 14.12 -8.56 5.95
N PHE A 103 14.88 -7.77 6.71
CA PHE A 103 14.41 -7.23 7.98
C PHE A 103 13.17 -6.36 7.79
N ALA A 104 13.18 -5.44 6.84
CA ALA A 104 12.02 -4.62 6.52
C ALA A 104 10.83 -5.49 6.10
N GLN A 105 11.04 -6.48 5.23
CA GLN A 105 9.97 -7.37 4.75
C GLN A 105 9.29 -8.11 5.91
N GLN A 106 10.04 -8.47 6.94
CA GLN A 106 9.50 -9.09 8.15
C GLN A 106 8.85 -8.08 9.10
N HIS A 107 9.43 -6.90 9.28
CA HIS A 107 9.13 -5.99 10.39
C HIS A 107 8.40 -4.69 10.03
N LEU A 108 8.25 -4.35 8.75
CA LEU A 108 7.60 -3.12 8.29
C LEU A 108 6.33 -3.43 7.49
N ARG A 109 5.28 -2.65 7.69
CA ARG A 109 4.08 -2.63 6.85
C ARG A 109 3.68 -1.20 6.51
N MET A 110 3.18 -1.02 5.30
CA MET A 110 2.60 0.24 4.84
C MET A 110 1.09 0.07 4.74
N LEU A 111 0.33 0.92 5.43
CA LEU A 111 -1.12 0.96 5.25
C LEU A 111 -1.46 1.55 3.87
N SER A 112 -2.56 1.11 3.29
CA SER A 112 -2.99 1.55 1.95
C SER A 112 -4.50 1.57 1.85
N GLY A 113 -5.08 2.66 1.33
CA GLY A 113 -6.52 2.68 1.05
C GLY A 113 -6.94 1.68 -0.03
N LEU A 114 -6.07 1.39 -1.01
CA LEU A 114 -6.35 0.45 -2.10
C LEU A 114 -5.90 -0.98 -1.80
N TYR A 115 -4.73 -1.14 -1.19
CA TYR A 115 -4.12 -2.45 -0.97
C TYR A 115 -4.32 -2.97 0.46
N GLY A 116 -4.94 -2.19 1.35
CA GLY A 116 -5.13 -2.51 2.76
C GLY A 116 -3.81 -2.41 3.52
N VAL A 117 -2.99 -3.43 3.37
CA VAL A 117 -1.64 -3.50 3.93
C VAL A 117 -0.66 -4.04 2.89
N LEU A 118 0.49 -3.39 2.76
CA LEU A 118 1.58 -3.79 1.89
C LEU A 118 2.82 -4.15 2.72
N ARG A 119 3.52 -5.18 2.28
CA ARG A 119 4.91 -5.44 2.68
C ARG A 119 5.87 -4.61 1.83
N PRO A 120 7.08 -4.31 2.33
CA PRO A 120 8.10 -3.57 1.59
C PRO A 120 8.31 -4.00 0.14
N LEU A 121 8.43 -5.30 -0.09
CA LEU A 121 8.72 -5.87 -1.40
C LEU A 121 7.46 -6.19 -2.23
N ASP A 122 6.25 -5.93 -1.71
CA ASP A 122 5.04 -6.13 -2.49
C ASP A 122 4.98 -5.18 -3.67
N LEU A 123 4.80 -5.73 -4.87
CA LEU A 123 4.55 -4.92 -6.06
C LEU A 123 3.25 -4.14 -5.90
N MET A 124 3.25 -2.89 -6.34
CA MET A 124 2.05 -2.08 -6.46
C MET A 124 2.04 -1.33 -7.79
N GLN A 125 0.84 -1.21 -8.36
CA GLN A 125 0.57 -0.31 -9.48
C GLN A 125 0.22 1.10 -8.96
N PRO A 126 0.45 2.15 -9.77
CA PRO A 126 0.20 3.52 -9.35
C PRO A 126 -1.28 3.78 -9.10
N TYR A 127 -1.58 4.45 -8.00
CA TYR A 127 -2.94 4.81 -7.61
C TYR A 127 -2.94 6.07 -6.75
N ARG A 128 -4.12 6.64 -6.50
CA ARG A 128 -4.35 7.58 -5.40
C ARG A 128 -5.69 7.26 -4.76
N LEU A 129 -5.65 6.63 -3.60
CA LEU A 129 -6.83 6.31 -2.81
C LEU A 129 -6.44 6.37 -1.33
N GLU A 130 -6.59 7.54 -0.74
CA GLU A 130 -6.31 7.79 0.68
C GLU A 130 -7.40 7.12 1.55
N MET A 131 -7.00 6.59 2.72
CA MET A 131 -7.92 5.84 3.60
C MET A 131 -9.15 6.65 4.03
N GLY A 132 -9.04 7.98 4.12
CA GLY A 132 -10.14 8.87 4.50
C GLY A 132 -11.19 9.14 3.39
N ILE A 133 -11.01 8.60 2.19
CA ILE A 133 -11.96 8.82 1.08
C ILE A 133 -13.27 8.07 1.34
N ARG A 134 -14.39 8.76 1.12
CA ARG A 134 -15.75 8.21 1.22
C ARG A 134 -16.19 7.56 -0.09
N LEU A 135 -15.46 6.52 -0.50
CA LEU A 135 -15.82 5.72 -1.68
C LEU A 135 -16.89 4.72 -1.25
N GLU A 136 -18.13 4.93 -1.70
CA GLU A 136 -19.22 3.97 -1.50
C GLU A 136 -18.87 2.64 -2.20
N ASN A 137 -19.17 1.54 -1.50
CA ASN A 137 -18.77 0.21 -1.90
C ASN A 137 -19.75 -0.82 -1.30
N PRO A 138 -19.73 -2.09 -1.74
CA PRO A 138 -20.69 -3.11 -1.27
C PRO A 138 -20.73 -3.34 0.25
N ARG A 139 -19.73 -2.87 1.00
CA ARG A 139 -19.59 -3.07 2.46
C ARG A 139 -19.86 -1.80 3.27
N GLY A 140 -20.04 -0.65 2.63
CA GLY A 140 -20.32 0.61 3.33
C GLY A 140 -20.04 1.86 2.51
N LYS A 141 -20.06 3.01 3.19
CA LYS A 141 -19.95 4.34 2.55
C LYS A 141 -18.51 4.85 2.44
N ASP A 142 -17.55 4.15 3.05
CA ASP A 142 -16.14 4.55 3.09
C ASP A 142 -15.21 3.34 3.19
N LEU A 143 -13.90 3.61 3.13
CA LEU A 143 -12.87 2.57 3.14
C LEU A 143 -12.66 1.93 4.51
N TYR A 144 -13.00 2.63 5.61
CA TYR A 144 -12.94 2.02 6.94
C TYR A 144 -13.96 0.90 7.08
N GLN A 145 -15.19 1.12 6.61
CA GLN A 145 -16.21 0.06 6.56
C GLN A 145 -15.85 -1.05 5.57
N PHE A 146 -15.23 -0.71 4.43
CA PHE A 146 -14.80 -1.71 3.44
C PHE A 146 -13.77 -2.69 4.00
N TRP A 147 -12.74 -2.13 4.65
CA TRP A 147 -11.64 -2.90 5.21
C TRP A 147 -12.02 -3.59 6.51
N GLY A 148 -12.86 -2.97 7.36
CA GLY A 148 -13.28 -3.55 8.63
C GLY A 148 -12.09 -4.11 9.42
N ASP A 149 -12.19 -5.35 9.84
CA ASP A 149 -11.13 -6.04 10.59
C ASP A 149 -10.05 -6.68 9.70
N ILE A 150 -10.21 -6.70 8.37
CA ILE A 150 -9.31 -7.42 7.44
C ILE A 150 -7.86 -6.95 7.56
N ILE A 151 -7.64 -5.64 7.67
CA ILE A 151 -6.29 -5.08 7.85
C ILE A 151 -5.71 -5.56 9.18
N THR A 152 -6.50 -5.45 10.25
CA THR A 152 -6.08 -5.87 11.59
C THR A 152 -5.73 -7.37 11.62
N ASP A 153 -6.56 -8.21 11.00
CA ASP A 153 -6.33 -9.65 10.92
C ASP A 153 -5.04 -9.98 10.18
N LYS A 154 -4.76 -9.32 9.03
CA LYS A 154 -3.47 -9.49 8.33
C LYS A 154 -2.27 -9.03 9.16
N LEU A 155 -2.41 -7.95 9.94
CA LEU A 155 -1.35 -7.48 10.81
C LEU A 155 -1.09 -8.47 11.97
N ASN A 156 -2.15 -9.04 12.54
CA ASN A 156 -2.05 -10.06 13.59
C ASN A 156 -1.36 -11.33 13.07
N GLU A 157 -1.70 -11.79 11.86
CA GLU A 157 -1.01 -12.91 11.23
C GLU A 157 0.50 -12.66 11.07
N ALA A 158 0.89 -11.44 10.68
CA ALA A 158 2.29 -11.07 10.58
C ALA A 158 2.99 -11.08 11.96
N LEU A 159 2.32 -10.62 13.02
CA LEU A 159 2.84 -10.67 14.39
C LEU A 159 3.00 -12.10 14.90
N GLU A 160 2.03 -12.98 14.65
CA GLU A 160 2.09 -14.39 15.02
C GLU A 160 3.21 -15.12 14.28
N ALA A 161 3.37 -14.86 12.98
CA ALA A 161 4.43 -15.45 12.17
C ALA A 161 5.82 -15.09 12.72
N GLN A 162 6.01 -13.84 13.19
CA GLN A 162 7.24 -13.42 13.88
C GLN A 162 7.43 -14.14 15.22
N GLY A 163 6.38 -14.31 16.02
CA GLY A 163 6.46 -15.01 17.30
C GLY A 163 6.80 -16.50 17.17
N ARG A 164 6.38 -17.15 16.07
CA ARG A 164 6.75 -18.54 15.76
C ARG A 164 8.17 -18.70 15.23
N SER A 165 8.71 -17.66 14.59
CA SER A 165 10.08 -17.65 14.08
C SER A 165 11.10 -17.12 15.09
N GLY A 166 10.66 -16.39 16.12
CA GLY A 166 11.47 -15.88 17.23
C GLY A 166 11.05 -16.46 18.58
N GLY A 167 11.49 -17.67 18.88
CA GLY A 167 11.53 -18.16 20.26
C GLY A 167 12.56 -17.38 21.08
N GLY A 168 12.21 -16.17 21.54
CA GLY A 168 13.10 -15.32 22.32
C GLY A 168 12.50 -13.95 22.65
N GLU A 169 11.92 -13.85 23.85
CA GLU A 169 11.61 -12.65 24.66
C GLU A 169 10.77 -11.49 24.08
N SER A 170 9.57 -11.37 24.64
CA SER A 170 8.60 -10.29 24.48
C SER A 170 8.98 -9.03 25.27
N GLY A 171 9.00 -7.87 24.61
CA GLY A 171 9.05 -6.56 25.26
C GLY A 171 8.34 -5.51 24.42
N LEU A 172 7.02 -5.36 24.59
CA LEU A 172 6.23 -4.28 24.00
C LEU A 172 6.58 -2.95 24.68
N ARG A 173 7.26 -2.05 23.98
CA ARG A 173 7.28 -0.60 24.29
C ARG A 173 6.58 0.14 23.17
N GLY A 174 5.31 0.48 23.38
CA GLY A 174 4.61 1.49 22.58
C GLY A 174 4.91 2.87 23.17
N ILE A 175 5.39 3.78 22.33
CA ILE A 175 5.38 5.22 22.60
C ILE A 175 4.31 5.79 21.66
N PHE A 176 3.32 6.46 22.23
CA PHE A 176 2.33 7.26 21.50
C PHE A 176 2.99 8.45 20.80
#